data_AF-A0A0F9GXQ1-F1
#
_entry.id   AF-A0A0F9GXQ1-F1
#
_cell.length_a   1.000
_cell.length_b   1.000
_cell.length_c   1.000
_cell.angle_alpha   90.00
_cell.angle_beta   90.00
_cell.angle_gamma   90.00
#
_symmetry.space_group_name_H-M   'P 1'
#
loop_
_entity.id
_entity.type
_entity.pdbx_description
1 polymer ?
#
loop_
_entity_poly.entity_id
_entity_poly.type
_entity_poly.pdbx_seq_one_letter_code
_entity_poly.pdbx_strand_id
1 'polypeptide(L)'
;MYILTPENKSFDTNRIPNETTTLYYCILDYTDPEDVDYKFAPMVFIEDFARAAAELKIGDFRIQVPLHWCVLLGDRDFGDLEIMPITSLNGRDFSVFTFNPCIGYMPSFLPIDIVNIYQEVRWTVPTIKPEHMLCIPLDGGENPLCAFFVDPKNKLPDILDIRQMF
;
A
#
# COMPACT_ATOMS: atom_id res chain seq x y z
N MET A 1 -0.60 -7.73 8.35
CA MET A 1 -0.44 -6.49 7.55
C MET A 1 -1.63 -5.61 7.86
N TYR A 2 -1.56 -4.29 7.64
CA TYR A 2 -2.74 -3.44 7.81
C TYR A 2 -3.47 -3.17 6.49
N ILE A 3 -4.77 -2.93 6.59
CA ILE A 3 -5.62 -2.33 5.56
C ILE A 3 -6.37 -1.16 6.18
N LEU A 4 -6.68 -0.14 5.36
CA LEU A 4 -7.48 1.00 5.80
C LEU A 4 -8.97 0.71 5.63
N THR A 5 -9.78 0.89 6.68
CA THR A 5 -11.24 0.72 6.64
C THR A 5 -11.97 2.04 6.36
N PRO A 6 -13.27 2.02 5.96
CA PRO A 6 -14.06 3.22 5.71
C PRO A 6 -14.18 4.16 6.91
N GLU A 7 -14.03 3.64 8.13
CA GLU A 7 -14.01 4.41 9.37
C GLU A 7 -12.66 5.10 9.62
N ASN A 8 -11.76 5.10 8.62
CA ASN A 8 -10.39 5.61 8.68
C ASN A 8 -9.57 4.95 9.79
N LYS A 9 -9.67 3.62 9.93
CA LYS A 9 -8.95 2.85 10.95
C LYS A 9 -8.07 1.79 10.32
N SER A 10 -6.94 1.52 10.95
CA SER A 10 -6.08 0.39 10.60
C SER A 10 -6.71 -0.92 11.07
N PHE A 11 -6.89 -1.87 10.16
CA PHE A 11 -7.34 -3.22 10.48
C PHE A 11 -6.23 -4.23 10.17
N ASP A 12 -5.88 -5.08 11.14
CA ASP A 12 -4.85 -6.12 10.94
C ASP A 12 -5.46 -7.32 10.21
N THR A 13 -4.93 -7.63 9.03
CA THR A 13 -5.39 -8.76 8.22
C THR A 13 -5.19 -10.13 8.89
N ASN A 14 -4.30 -10.23 9.88
CA ASN A 14 -4.15 -11.45 10.68
C ASN A 14 -5.36 -11.71 11.60
N ARG A 15 -6.23 -10.72 11.77
CA ARG A 15 -7.43 -10.78 12.61
C ARG A 15 -8.72 -10.91 11.79
N ILE A 16 -8.62 -11.20 10.49
CA ILE A 16 -9.82 -11.41 9.67
C ILE A 16 -10.64 -12.53 10.32
N PRO A 17 -11.89 -12.25 10.75
CA PRO A 17 -12.72 -13.23 11.43
C PRO A 17 -13.17 -14.31 10.43
N ASN A 18 -13.35 -15.53 10.94
CA ASN A 18 -13.72 -16.68 10.10
C ASN A 18 -15.14 -16.58 9.49
N GLU A 19 -16.06 -15.73 9.98
CA GLU A 19 -17.44 -15.66 9.44
C GLU A 19 -18.13 -14.27 9.53
N THR A 20 -19.01 -14.03 8.52
CA THR A 20 -20.16 -13.11 8.38
C THR A 20 -20.04 -11.58 8.28
N THR A 21 -18.91 -10.93 8.58
CA THR A 21 -18.81 -9.47 8.39
C THR A 21 -18.09 -9.12 7.10
N THR A 22 -18.78 -8.42 6.18
CA THR A 22 -18.15 -7.84 4.99
C THR A 22 -17.20 -6.74 5.42
N LEU A 23 -15.90 -7.01 5.34
CA LEU A 23 -14.87 -6.00 5.53
C LEU A 23 -14.70 -5.19 4.25
N TYR A 24 -14.35 -3.92 4.40
CA TYR A 24 -14.01 -3.03 3.30
C TYR A 24 -12.57 -2.55 3.48
N TYR A 25 -11.88 -2.36 2.36
CA TYR A 25 -10.50 -1.90 2.35
C TYR A 25 -10.31 -0.81 1.30
N CYS A 26 -9.47 0.16 1.62
CA CYS A 26 -9.16 1.25 0.70
C CYS A 26 -8.21 0.77 -0.41
N ILE A 27 -8.53 1.16 -1.64
CA ILE A 27 -7.66 1.05 -2.81
C ILE A 27 -7.54 2.40 -3.48
N LEU A 28 -6.45 2.59 -4.21
CA LEU A 28 -6.34 3.60 -5.26
C LEU A 28 -6.77 2.93 -6.56
N ASP A 29 -7.89 3.38 -7.14
CA ASP A 29 -8.44 2.87 -8.40
C ASP A 29 -7.78 3.62 -9.55
N TYR A 30 -6.97 2.92 -10.34
CA TYR A 30 -6.31 3.45 -11.53
C TYR A 30 -6.87 2.77 -12.81
N THR A 31 -8.13 2.33 -12.78
CA THR A 31 -8.78 1.72 -13.96
C THR A 31 -8.92 2.74 -15.11
N ASP A 32 -9.15 4.02 -14.79
CA ASP A 32 -9.15 5.14 -15.73
C ASP A 32 -8.09 6.17 -15.27
N PRO A 33 -6.99 6.37 -16.02
CA PRO A 33 -5.97 7.36 -15.68
C PRO A 33 -6.47 8.81 -15.64
N GLU A 34 -7.63 9.10 -16.24
CA GLU A 34 -8.24 10.43 -16.20
C GLU A 34 -9.21 10.61 -15.01
N ASP A 35 -9.56 9.52 -14.31
CA ASP A 35 -10.50 9.48 -13.17
C ASP A 35 -10.00 8.53 -12.08
N VAL A 36 -8.83 8.87 -11.55
CA VAL A 36 -8.18 8.11 -10.47
C VAL A 36 -8.78 8.53 -9.13
N ASP A 37 -9.19 7.55 -8.31
CA ASP A 37 -9.92 7.84 -7.08
C ASP A 37 -9.65 6.82 -5.97
N TYR A 38 -9.85 7.23 -4.72
CA TYR A 38 -9.72 6.38 -3.55
C TYR A 38 -11.06 5.73 -3.21
N LYS A 39 -11.13 4.41 -3.34
CA LYS A 39 -12.39 3.66 -3.15
C LYS A 39 -12.26 2.63 -2.04
N PHE A 40 -13.36 2.40 -1.34
CA PHE A 40 -13.48 1.31 -0.38
C PHE A 40 -14.14 0.11 -1.06
N ALA A 41 -13.32 -0.86 -1.45
CA ALA A 41 -13.79 -2.08 -2.08
C ALA A 41 -14.22 -3.12 -1.02
N PRO A 42 -15.30 -3.88 -1.26
CA PRO A 42 -15.66 -4.98 -0.39
C PRO A 42 -14.62 -6.11 -0.52
N MET A 43 -14.20 -6.65 0.61
CA MET A 43 -13.34 -7.83 0.69
C MET A 43 -14.18 -9.09 0.44
N VAL A 44 -14.43 -9.39 -0.83
CA VAL A 44 -15.17 -10.58 -1.26
C VAL A 44 -14.25 -11.79 -1.39
N PHE A 45 -13.02 -11.56 -1.84
CA PHE A 45 -12.01 -12.60 -2.06
C PHE A 45 -10.75 -12.29 -1.26
N ILE A 46 -10.21 -13.34 -0.67
CA ILE A 46 -9.01 -13.32 0.15
C ILE A 46 -8.02 -14.30 -0.48
N GLU A 47 -6.76 -13.89 -0.58
CA GLU A 47 -5.66 -14.74 -0.97
C GLU A 47 -4.84 -15.11 0.27
N ASP A 48 -4.64 -16.42 0.46
CA ASP A 48 -3.73 -16.97 1.45
C ASP A 48 -2.50 -17.57 0.77
N PHE A 49 -1.31 -17.10 1.13
CA PHE A 49 -0.06 -17.61 0.56
C PHE A 49 1.13 -17.50 1.51
N ALA A 50 2.18 -18.29 1.24
CA ALA A 50 3.46 -18.22 1.94
C ALA A 50 4.54 -17.59 1.04
N ARG A 51 5.08 -16.44 1.47
CA ARG A 51 6.12 -15.68 0.76
C ARG A 51 7.01 -14.93 1.75
N ALA A 52 8.22 -14.58 1.32
CA ALA A 52 9.12 -13.74 2.09
C ALA A 52 8.50 -12.36 2.40
N ALA A 53 8.83 -11.81 3.57
CA ALA A 53 8.42 -10.48 4.00
C ALA A 53 9.61 -9.53 3.97
N ALA A 54 9.37 -8.28 3.54
CA ALA A 54 10.25 -7.17 3.84
C ALA A 54 9.72 -6.44 5.07
N GLU A 55 10.57 -6.21 6.07
CA GLU A 55 10.33 -5.19 7.08
C GLU A 55 10.83 -3.87 6.53
N LEU A 56 9.90 -2.97 6.24
CA LEU A 56 10.17 -1.64 5.73
C LEU A 56 10.13 -0.65 6.89
N LYS A 57 11.15 0.19 6.98
CA LYS A 57 11.12 1.40 7.78
C LYS A 57 10.75 2.56 6.87
N ILE A 58 9.61 3.19 7.10
CA ILE A 58 9.12 4.35 6.33
C ILE A 58 9.01 5.53 7.29
N GLY A 59 9.94 6.48 7.22
CA GLY A 59 10.10 7.50 8.25
C GLY A 59 10.34 6.85 9.62
N ASP A 60 9.45 7.12 10.59
CA ASP A 60 9.49 6.53 11.93
C ASP A 60 8.68 5.23 12.07
N PHE A 61 7.97 4.83 11.02
CA PHE A 61 7.08 3.68 11.03
C PHE A 61 7.80 2.39 10.60
N ARG A 62 7.30 1.25 11.09
CA ARG A 62 7.76 -0.07 10.67
C ARG A 62 6.57 -0.93 10.28
N ILE A 63 6.60 -1.44 9.06
CA ILE A 63 5.56 -2.32 8.53
C ILE A 63 6.18 -3.54 7.84
N GLN A 64 5.39 -4.61 7.76
CA GLN A 64 5.75 -5.80 7.01
C GLN A 64 4.83 -5.95 5.80
N VAL A 65 5.44 -6.14 4.64
CA VAL A 65 4.75 -6.40 3.36
C VAL A 65 5.41 -7.57 2.62
N PRO A 66 4.72 -8.23 1.68
CA PRO A 66 5.34 -9.26 0.85
C PRO A 66 6.53 -8.70 0.06
N LEU A 67 7.70 -9.34 0.14
CA LEU A 67 8.95 -8.85 -0.48
C LEU A 67 8.86 -8.67 -2.00
N HIS A 68 8.02 -9.48 -2.66
CA HIS A 68 7.85 -9.47 -4.11
C HIS A 68 6.93 -8.35 -4.62
N TRP A 69 6.35 -7.55 -3.73
CA TRP A 69 5.48 -6.43 -4.11
C TRP A 69 6.28 -5.21 -4.56
N CYS A 70 5.58 -4.30 -5.22
CA CYS A 70 6.07 -2.98 -5.55
C CYS A 70 5.48 -1.93 -4.59
N VAL A 71 6.18 -0.81 -4.44
CA VAL A 71 5.79 0.34 -3.63
C VAL A 71 5.73 1.59 -4.49
N LEU A 72 4.78 2.47 -4.20
CA LEU A 72 4.67 3.77 -4.87
C LEU A 72 5.63 4.79 -4.23
N LEU A 73 6.64 5.17 -4.98
CA LEU A 73 7.64 6.16 -4.62
C LEU A 73 7.29 7.53 -5.20
N GLY A 74 7.84 8.57 -4.60
CA GLY A 74 7.74 9.92 -5.13
C GLY A 74 8.69 10.85 -4.39
N ASP A 75 8.94 12.00 -5.00
CA ASP A 75 9.76 13.04 -4.42
C ASP A 75 8.92 14.33 -4.33
N ARG A 76 9.18 15.16 -3.33
CA ARG A 76 8.52 16.47 -3.21
C ARG A 76 8.90 17.41 -4.34
N ASP A 77 10.10 17.28 -4.87
CA ASP A 77 10.67 18.18 -5.86
C ASP A 77 10.30 17.78 -7.31
N PHE A 78 9.70 16.59 -7.50
CA PHE A 78 9.32 16.05 -8.81
C PHE A 78 7.83 15.72 -8.85
N GLY A 79 7.19 15.95 -10.00
CA GLY A 79 5.75 15.74 -10.17
C GLY A 79 5.33 14.29 -10.48
N ASP A 80 6.30 13.39 -10.64
CA ASP A 80 6.06 12.03 -11.06
C ASP A 80 6.17 11.08 -9.87
N LEU A 81 5.29 10.07 -9.82
CA LEU A 81 5.36 8.95 -8.91
C LEU A 81 5.86 7.71 -9.66
N GLU A 82 6.61 6.84 -8.98
CA GLU A 82 7.21 5.65 -9.58
C GLU A 82 6.80 4.40 -8.83
N ILE A 83 6.33 3.38 -9.55
CA ILE A 83 6.06 2.05 -8.98
C ILE A 83 7.35 1.24 -9.06
N MET A 84 7.99 0.99 -7.92
CA MET A 84 9.24 0.24 -7.88
C MET A 84 9.13 -1.07 -7.10
N PRO A 85 9.74 -2.17 -7.58
CA PRO A 85 9.88 -3.39 -6.79
C PRO A 85 10.61 -3.12 -5.47
N ILE A 86 10.10 -3.67 -4.37
CA ILE A 86 10.75 -3.52 -3.06
C ILE A 86 12.20 -4.03 -3.09
N THR A 87 12.49 -5.10 -3.83
CA THR A 87 13.84 -5.65 -3.99
C THR A 87 14.84 -4.68 -4.64
N SER A 88 14.36 -3.63 -5.31
CA SER A 88 15.18 -2.59 -5.96
C SER A 88 15.53 -1.42 -5.05
N LEU A 89 15.02 -1.38 -3.80
CA LEU A 89 15.27 -0.29 -2.85
C LEU A 89 16.69 -0.32 -2.23
N ASN A 90 17.40 -1.44 -2.29
CA ASN A 90 18.67 -1.61 -1.59
C ASN A 90 19.75 -0.60 -2.03
N GLY A 91 20.27 0.14 -1.05
CA GLY A 91 21.42 1.04 -1.22
C GLY A 91 21.11 2.32 -2.01
N ARG A 92 19.84 2.74 -2.03
CA ARG A 92 19.37 3.96 -2.69
C ARG A 92 18.49 4.77 -1.74
N ASP A 93 18.63 6.09 -1.80
CA ASP A 93 17.79 7.00 -1.03
C ASP A 93 16.48 7.24 -1.81
N PHE A 94 15.42 6.56 -1.38
CA PHE A 94 14.09 6.73 -1.94
C PHE A 94 13.13 7.33 -0.92
N SER A 95 12.11 8.02 -1.42
CA SER A 95 10.98 8.49 -0.61
C SER A 95 9.68 7.84 -1.11
N VAL A 96 8.85 7.42 -0.16
CA VAL A 96 7.55 6.80 -0.41
C VAL A 96 6.48 7.88 -0.44
N PHE A 97 5.61 7.82 -1.44
CA PHE A 97 4.40 8.63 -1.46
C PHE A 97 3.45 8.14 -0.35
N THR A 98 3.12 9.04 0.56
CA THR A 98 2.25 8.74 1.69
C THR A 98 1.11 9.74 1.78
N PHE A 99 -0.11 9.25 1.99
CA PHE A 99 -1.31 10.07 2.02
C PHE A 99 -2.38 9.38 2.86
N ASN A 100 -3.23 10.14 3.55
CA ASN A 100 -4.44 9.60 4.16
C ASN A 100 -5.63 9.88 3.23
N PRO A 101 -6.26 8.87 2.61
CA PRO A 101 -7.36 9.07 1.66
C PRO A 101 -8.63 9.71 2.23
N CYS A 102 -8.85 9.66 3.55
CA CYS A 102 -10.10 10.11 4.16
C CYS A 102 -10.04 11.56 4.64
N ILE A 103 -8.89 12.00 5.15
CA ILE A 103 -8.73 13.33 5.77
C ILE A 103 -7.48 14.08 5.28
N GLY A 104 -6.65 13.45 4.45
CA GLY A 104 -5.41 14.03 3.96
C GLY A 104 -5.69 15.25 3.09
N TYR A 105 -4.93 16.32 3.31
CA TYR A 105 -4.97 17.52 2.48
C TYR A 105 -3.76 17.63 1.54
N MET A 106 -2.61 17.11 1.97
CA MET A 106 -1.35 17.16 1.22
C MET A 106 -0.59 15.84 1.42
N PRO A 107 0.04 15.31 0.37
CA PRO A 107 0.87 14.11 0.50
C PRO A 107 2.15 14.41 1.27
N SER A 108 2.67 13.39 1.91
CA SER A 108 3.98 13.39 2.55
C SER A 108 4.90 12.42 1.81
N PHE A 109 6.19 12.72 1.83
CA PHE A 109 7.22 11.88 1.22
C PHE A 109 8.18 11.47 2.34
N LEU A 110 8.17 10.18 2.67
CA LEU A 110 8.92 9.65 3.80
C LEU A 110 10.05 8.73 3.31
N PRO A 111 11.26 8.83 3.88
CA PRO A 111 12.36 7.96 3.48
C PRO A 111 12.02 6.50 3.75
N ILE A 112 12.43 5.60 2.87
CA ILE A 112 12.20 4.15 2.99
C ILE A 112 13.50 3.35 3.01
N ASP A 113 13.58 2.41 3.94
CA ASP A 113 14.67 1.44 4.04
C ASP A 113 14.13 0.02 4.29
N ILE A 114 14.79 -1.00 3.71
CA ILE A 114 14.58 -2.38 4.11
C ILE A 114 15.45 -2.67 5.33
N VAL A 115 14.83 -2.84 6.49
CA VAL A 115 15.56 -3.11 7.75
C VAL A 115 15.75 -4.59 8.02
N ASN A 116 14.87 -5.44 7.47
CA ASN A 116 14.98 -6.89 7.61
C ASN A 116 14.21 -7.62 6.50
N ILE A 117 14.59 -8.89 6.27
CA ILE A 117 13.88 -9.80 5.36
C ILE A 117 13.60 -11.11 6.09
N TYR A 118 12.34 -11.51 6.14
CA TYR A 118 11.90 -12.79 6.70
C TYR A 118 11.62 -13.77 5.55
N GLN A 119 12.20 -14.96 5.59
CA GLN A 119 12.18 -15.88 4.45
C GLN A 119 10.81 -16.51 4.17
N GLU A 120 10.01 -16.77 5.21
CA GLU A 120 8.71 -17.43 5.06
C GLU A 120 7.70 -16.85 6.06
N VAL A 121 6.75 -16.07 5.53
CA VAL A 121 5.63 -15.50 6.27
C VAL A 121 4.34 -15.89 5.57
N ARG A 122 3.32 -16.26 6.36
CA ARG A 122 1.96 -16.49 5.84
C ARG A 122 1.25 -15.15 5.73
N TRP A 123 0.67 -14.91 4.57
CA TRP A 123 -0.08 -13.71 4.26
C TRP A 123 -1.53 -14.08 4.01
N THR A 124 -2.41 -13.28 4.59
CA THR A 124 -3.84 -13.24 4.29
C THR A 124 -4.12 -11.81 3.83
N VAL A 125 -4.42 -11.64 2.54
CA VAL A 125 -4.60 -10.31 1.92
C VAL A 125 -5.86 -10.30 1.06
N PRO A 126 -6.53 -9.15 0.88
CA PRO A 126 -7.59 -9.05 -0.11
C PRO A 126 -7.05 -9.31 -1.52
N THR A 127 -7.84 -9.95 -2.38
CA THR A 127 -7.52 -10.01 -3.82
C THR A 127 -7.60 -8.61 -4.42
N ILE A 128 -6.48 -8.14 -4.97
CA ILE A 128 -6.36 -6.82 -5.62
C ILE A 128 -6.59 -6.99 -7.12
N LYS A 129 -7.37 -6.09 -7.75
CA LYS A 129 -7.54 -6.08 -9.21
C LYS A 129 -6.28 -5.53 -9.91
N PRO A 130 -6.02 -5.90 -11.19
CA PRO A 130 -4.80 -5.50 -11.90
C PRO A 130 -4.55 -4.00 -12.02
N GLU A 131 -5.58 -3.18 -11.92
CA GLU A 131 -5.53 -1.73 -12.08
C GLU A 131 -5.62 -0.98 -10.74
N HIS A 132 -5.53 -1.70 -9.61
CA HIS A 132 -5.65 -1.11 -8.28
C HIS A 132 -4.33 -1.17 -7.51
N MET A 133 -4.14 -0.20 -6.61
CA MET A 133 -3.10 -0.24 -5.57
C MET A 133 -3.73 -0.38 -4.20
N LEU A 134 -3.11 -1.17 -3.33
CA LEU A 134 -3.58 -1.33 -1.97
C LEU A 134 -3.07 -0.19 -1.09
N CYS A 135 -4.00 0.45 -0.38
CA CYS A 135 -3.69 1.45 0.63
C CYS A 135 -3.40 0.76 1.98
N ILE A 136 -2.15 0.87 2.44
CA ILE A 136 -1.65 0.22 3.65
C ILE A 136 -1.32 1.28 4.71
N PRO A 137 -2.02 1.28 5.86
CA PRO A 137 -1.65 2.08 7.02
C PRO A 137 -0.24 1.81 7.52
N LEU A 138 0.50 2.88 7.86
CA LEU A 138 1.86 2.80 8.39
C LEU A 138 1.92 2.48 9.89
N ASP A 139 0.83 2.69 10.61
CA ASP A 139 0.68 2.35 12.02
C ASP A 139 -0.67 1.72 12.34
N GLY A 140 -0.81 1.23 13.57
CA GLY A 140 -2.08 0.76 14.11
C GLY A 140 -2.80 1.90 14.83
N GLY A 141 -3.93 2.36 14.30
CA GLY A 141 -4.69 3.43 14.96
C GLY A 141 -5.87 3.96 14.16
N GLU A 142 -6.28 5.17 14.52
CA GLU A 142 -7.27 5.96 13.81
C GLU A 142 -6.57 7.04 12.99
N ASN A 143 -7.12 7.35 11.83
CA ASN A 143 -6.59 8.32 10.87
C ASN A 143 -5.11 8.09 10.50
N PRO A 144 -4.71 6.84 10.18
CA PRO A 144 -3.30 6.53 9.94
C PRO A 144 -2.80 7.21 8.66
N LEU A 145 -1.52 7.53 8.61
CA LEU A 145 -0.86 7.81 7.34
C LEU A 145 -0.73 6.50 6.54
N CYS A 146 -0.96 6.51 5.23
CA CYS A 146 -0.91 5.30 4.41
C CYS A 146 0.14 5.40 3.31
N ALA A 147 0.68 4.24 2.92
CA ALA A 147 1.51 4.04 1.74
C ALA A 147 0.80 3.10 0.76
N PHE A 148 1.18 3.15 -0.51
CA PHE A 148 0.51 2.42 -1.58
C PHE A 148 1.41 1.33 -2.16
N PHE A 149 0.85 0.13 -2.28
CA PHE A 149 1.57 -1.05 -2.72
C PHE A 149 0.83 -1.77 -3.84
N VAL A 150 1.60 -2.43 -4.70
CA VAL A 150 1.10 -3.07 -5.91
C VAL A 150 1.54 -4.54 -5.92
N ASP A 151 0.59 -5.46 -6.12
CA ASP A 151 0.91 -6.85 -6.45
C ASP A 151 1.54 -6.85 -7.86
N PRO A 152 2.73 -7.45 -8.07
CA PRO A 152 3.41 -7.40 -9.37
C PRO A 152 2.63 -8.05 -10.53
N LYS A 153 1.55 -8.79 -10.26
CA LYS A 153 0.63 -9.27 -11.31
C LYS A 153 -0.17 -8.14 -11.97
N ASN A 154 -0.23 -6.98 -11.32
CA ASN A 154 -0.99 -5.81 -11.75
C ASN A 154 -0.31 -5.11 -12.93
N LYS A 155 -1.12 -4.53 -13.81
CA LYS A 155 -0.67 -3.91 -15.06
C LYS A 155 -0.80 -2.39 -14.98
N LEU A 156 -0.10 -1.81 -14.02
CA LEU A 156 -0.01 -0.36 -13.87
C LEU A 156 1.19 0.17 -14.65
N PRO A 157 1.14 1.40 -15.17
CA PRO A 157 2.32 2.04 -15.72
C PRO A 157 3.36 2.29 -14.62
N ASP A 158 4.64 2.19 -14.97
CA ASP A 158 5.74 2.35 -14.01
C ASP A 158 5.81 3.79 -13.45
N ILE A 159 5.36 4.78 -14.25
CA ILE A 159 5.36 6.20 -13.90
C ILE A 159 3.91 6.71 -13.91
N LEU A 160 3.52 7.41 -12.85
CA LEU A 160 2.22 8.05 -12.67
C LEU A 160 2.38 9.56 -12.48
N ASP A 161 1.37 10.33 -12.90
CA ASP A 161 1.33 11.76 -12.63
C ASP A 161 0.72 12.00 -11.25
N ILE A 162 1.42 12.70 -10.37
CA ILE A 162 0.91 13.00 -9.02
C ILE A 162 -0.40 13.80 -9.05
N ARG A 163 -0.67 14.55 -10.12
CA ARG A 163 -1.90 15.34 -10.28
C ARG A 163 -3.13 14.46 -10.43
N GLN A 164 -2.98 13.21 -10.84
CA GLN A 164 -4.07 12.24 -10.88
C GLN A 164 -4.44 11.75 -9.48
N MET A 165 -3.63 12.02 -8.46
CA MET A 165 -3.91 11.57 -7.08
C MET A 165 -4.82 12.53 -6.31
N PHE A 166 -5.28 13.64 -6.92
CA PHE A 166 -6.03 14.74 -6.29
C PHE A 166 -7.16 15.29 -7.15
#